data_AF-A0A7C3CQB3-F1
#
_entry.id   AF-A0A7C3CQB3-F1
#
_cell.length_a   1.000
_cell.length_b   1.000
_cell.length_c   1.000
_cell.angle_alpha   90.00
_cell.angle_beta   90.00
_cell.angle_gamma   90.00
#
_symmetry.space_group_name_H-M   'P 1'
#
loop_
_entity.id
_entity.type
_entity.pdbx_description
1 polymer ?
#
loop_
_entity_poly.entity_id
_entity_poly.type
_entity_poly.pdbx_seq_one_letter_code
_entity_poly.pdbx_strand_id
1 'polypeptide(L)'
;QKTAHGYRIHLRKSKTDQAGNGLCVPLEGEAAAALTTWLVRAGIREGRLFRSIRRNGRMNRQMTGKSINAMIKKRIEAIGLDPKDYGAHSLRAGFITSAIEAGMPLHEIVRFSGHRDRETAQGYVRTTRPLPATLHTLFSKEHIK
;
A
#
# COMPACT_ATOMS: atom_id res chain seq x y z
N GLN A 1 11.19 10.38 -2.31
CA GLN A 1 12.05 11.30 -1.52
C GLN A 1 12.14 10.75 -0.11
N LYS A 2 13.31 10.76 0.54
CA LYS A 2 13.44 10.34 1.94
C LYS A 2 12.99 11.50 2.85
N THR A 3 12.30 11.19 3.96
CA THR A 3 11.85 12.13 4.98
C THR A 3 12.39 11.72 6.35
N ALA A 4 12.11 12.50 7.41
CA ALA A 4 12.52 12.15 8.78
C ALA A 4 11.89 10.84 9.27
N HIS A 5 10.64 10.56 8.89
CA HIS A 5 9.87 9.40 9.35
C HIS A 5 9.77 8.26 8.33
N GLY A 6 10.38 8.41 7.15
CA GLY A 6 10.36 7.38 6.10
C GLY A 6 10.57 7.94 4.70
N TYR A 7 9.56 7.79 3.84
CA TYR A 7 9.61 8.24 2.45
C TYR A 7 8.32 8.91 2.01
N ARG A 8 8.44 9.91 1.13
CA ARG A 8 7.34 10.41 0.31
C ARG A 8 7.46 9.83 -1.09
N ILE A 9 6.50 9.02 -1.49
CA ILE A 9 6.46 8.35 -2.80
C ILE A 9 5.55 9.14 -3.73
N HIS A 10 6.12 9.61 -4.84
CA HIS A 10 5.37 10.29 -5.89
C HIS A 10 5.00 9.30 -7.00
N LEU A 11 3.71 9.02 -7.12
CA LEU A 11 3.13 8.19 -8.17
C LEU A 11 2.75 9.09 -9.35
N ARG A 12 3.58 9.07 -10.39
CA ARG A 12 3.47 10.00 -11.54
C ARG A 12 2.23 9.81 -12.42
N LYS A 13 1.66 8.61 -12.46
CA LYS A 13 0.50 8.29 -13.30
C LYS A 13 -0.24 7.10 -12.70
N SER A 14 -1.55 7.22 -12.56
CA SER A 14 -2.43 6.10 -12.24
C SER A 14 -3.41 5.88 -13.39
N LYS A 15 -4.06 4.70 -13.45
CA LYS A 15 -5.14 4.45 -14.41
C LYS A 15 -6.28 5.46 -14.27
N THR A 16 -6.44 6.02 -13.07
CA THR A 16 -7.47 7.00 -12.72
C THR A 16 -6.98 8.45 -12.79
N ASP A 17 -5.73 8.73 -13.14
CA ASP A 17 -5.20 10.09 -13.23
C ASP A 17 -5.00 10.48 -14.69
N GLN A 18 -6.10 10.91 -15.34
CA GLN A 18 -6.05 11.37 -16.73
C GLN A 18 -5.49 12.79 -16.86
N ALA A 19 -5.52 13.59 -15.79
CA ALA A 19 -4.92 14.92 -15.73
C ALA A 19 -3.40 14.90 -15.47
N GLY A 20 -2.86 13.78 -14.96
CA GLY A 20 -1.43 13.63 -14.70
C GLY A 20 -0.94 14.40 -13.47
N ASN A 21 -1.84 14.72 -12.54
CA ASN A 21 -1.52 15.47 -11.34
C ASN A 21 -0.60 14.70 -10.38
N GLY A 22 -0.55 13.37 -10.53
CA GLY A 22 0.21 12.48 -9.67
C GLY A 22 -0.40 12.38 -8.26
N LEU A 23 0.12 11.42 -7.49
CA LEU A 23 -0.26 11.24 -6.09
C LEU A 23 0.98 11.10 -5.22
N CYS A 24 1.08 11.92 -4.19
CA CYS A 24 2.11 11.79 -3.15
C CYS A 24 1.54 10.99 -1.97
N VAL A 25 2.14 9.83 -1.70
CA VAL A 25 1.77 8.94 -0.59
C VAL A 25 2.93 8.84 0.40
N PRO A 26 2.71 9.05 1.71
CA PRO A 26 3.70 8.78 2.73
C PRO A 26 3.89 7.26 2.89
N LEU A 27 5.13 6.84 3.12
CA LEU A 27 5.52 5.49 3.42
C LEU A 27 6.37 5.53 4.69
N GLU A 28 5.84 4.97 5.77
CA GLU A 28 6.40 5.08 7.12
C GLU A 28 6.43 3.69 7.79
N GLY A 29 7.01 3.61 9.00
CA GLY A 29 7.07 2.38 9.80
C GLY A 29 7.82 1.23 9.12
N GLU A 30 7.32 0.01 9.29
CA GLU A 30 7.95 -1.21 8.78
C GLU A 30 8.13 -1.19 7.25
N ALA A 31 7.20 -0.60 6.52
CA ALA A 31 7.29 -0.52 5.06
C ALA A 31 8.44 0.40 4.62
N ALA A 32 8.68 1.50 5.34
CA ALA A 32 9.83 2.37 5.10
C ALA A 32 11.15 1.68 5.46
N ALA A 33 11.20 0.93 6.56
CA ALA A 33 12.37 0.15 6.95
C ALA A 33 12.71 -0.95 5.93
N ALA A 34 11.69 -1.66 5.44
CA ALA A 34 11.82 -2.66 4.39
C ALA A 34 12.32 -2.03 3.08
N LEU A 35 11.78 -0.85 2.71
CA LEU A 35 12.25 -0.13 1.54
C LEU A 35 13.71 0.31 1.66
N THR A 36 14.11 0.83 2.82
CA THR A 36 15.49 1.22 3.09
C THR A 36 16.44 0.04 2.92
N THR A 37 16.10 -1.09 3.54
CA THR A 37 16.88 -2.33 3.46
C THR A 37 17.00 -2.81 2.02
N TRP A 38 15.91 -2.75 1.26
CA TRP A 38 15.90 -3.11 -0.15
C TRP A 38 16.81 -2.22 -0.99
N LEU A 39 16.70 -0.89 -0.85
CA LEU A 39 17.53 0.06 -1.60
C LEU A 39 19.03 -0.17 -1.38
N VAL A 40 19.42 -0.43 -0.13
CA VAL A 40 20.82 -0.73 0.24
C VAL A 40 21.26 -2.06 -0.38
N ARG A 41 20.52 -3.15 -0.16
CA ARG A 41 20.90 -4.49 -0.64
C ARG A 41 20.91 -4.60 -2.16
N ALA A 42 20.00 -3.90 -2.84
CA ALA A 42 19.90 -3.92 -4.29
C ALA A 42 20.81 -2.88 -4.97
N GLY A 43 21.51 -2.02 -4.21
CA GLY A 43 22.37 -0.97 -4.74
C GLY A 43 21.62 0.05 -5.60
N ILE A 44 20.35 0.32 -5.30
CA ILE A 44 19.50 1.17 -6.13
C ILE A 44 19.66 2.63 -5.71
N ARG A 45 20.25 3.42 -6.60
CA ARG A 45 20.32 4.89 -6.45
C ARG A 45 19.34 5.61 -7.37
N GLU A 46 19.01 4.99 -8.50
CA GLU A 46 18.12 5.55 -9.51
C GLU A 46 17.37 4.45 -10.30
N GLY A 47 16.39 4.90 -11.10
CA GLY A 47 15.60 4.04 -11.96
C GLY A 47 14.44 3.34 -11.24
N ARG A 48 14.12 2.11 -11.66
CA ARG A 48 12.98 1.35 -11.14
C ARG A 48 13.28 0.82 -9.74
N LEU A 49 12.35 1.10 -8.81
CA LEU A 49 12.43 0.69 -7.42
C LEU A 49 12.36 -0.84 -7.27
N PHE A 50 11.40 -1.47 -7.93
CA PHE A 50 11.22 -2.92 -7.88
C PHE A 50 11.92 -3.58 -9.08
N ARG A 51 12.89 -4.43 -8.78
CA ARG A 51 13.70 -5.18 -9.75
C ARG A 51 13.44 -6.67 -9.58
N SER A 52 13.18 -7.37 -10.68
CA SER A 52 13.02 -8.83 -10.64
C SER A 52 14.38 -9.49 -10.38
N ILE A 53 14.41 -10.49 -9.50
CA ILE A 53 15.60 -11.30 -9.23
C ILE A 53 15.40 -12.67 -9.89
N ARG A 54 16.35 -13.09 -10.72
CA ARG A 54 16.36 -14.42 -11.33
C ARG A 54 16.86 -15.47 -10.32
N ARG A 55 16.58 -16.75 -10.57
CA ARG A 55 17.03 -17.87 -9.72
C ARG A 55 18.55 -17.91 -9.53
N ASN A 56 19.32 -17.42 -10.49
CA ASN A 56 20.78 -17.32 -10.43
C ASN A 56 21.30 -16.03 -9.75
N GLY A 57 20.44 -15.30 -9.02
CA GLY A 57 20.80 -14.08 -8.30
C GLY A 57 20.92 -12.81 -9.16
N ARG A 58 20.84 -12.91 -10.49
CA ARG A 58 20.92 -11.72 -11.37
C ARG A 58 19.64 -10.87 -11.29
N MET A 59 19.82 -9.56 -11.17
CA MET A 59 18.72 -8.59 -11.18
C MET A 59 18.37 -8.12 -12.60
N ASN A 60 17.08 -8.10 -12.93
CA ASN A 60 16.53 -7.47 -14.13
C ASN A 60 16.21 -5.99 -13.87
N ARG A 61 16.07 -5.19 -14.94
CA ARG A 61 15.79 -3.74 -14.83
C ARG A 61 14.41 -3.40 -14.26
N GLN A 62 13.42 -4.28 -14.39
CA GLN A 62 12.07 -4.03 -13.89
C GLN A 62 11.39 -5.29 -13.37
N MET A 63 10.50 -5.11 -12.40
CA MET A 63 9.54 -6.11 -11.95
C MET A 63 8.18 -5.86 -12.60
N THR A 64 7.46 -6.94 -12.95
CA THR A 64 6.10 -6.83 -13.50
C THR A 64 5.06 -6.92 -12.39
N GLY A 65 3.87 -6.34 -12.61
CA GLY A 65 2.74 -6.49 -11.69
C GLY A 65 2.33 -7.96 -11.49
N LYS A 66 2.44 -8.80 -12.54
CA LYS A 66 2.21 -10.25 -12.46
C LYS A 66 3.17 -10.92 -11.47
N SER A 67 4.44 -10.54 -11.49
CA SER A 67 5.45 -11.06 -10.55
C SER A 67 5.15 -10.66 -9.10
N ILE A 68 4.68 -9.42 -8.88
CA ILE A 68 4.26 -8.97 -7.55
C ILE A 68 3.07 -9.80 -7.06
N ASN A 69 2.05 -9.98 -7.91
CA ASN A 69 0.88 -10.78 -7.57
C ASN A 69 1.24 -12.24 -7.25
N ALA A 70 2.13 -12.86 -8.04
CA ALA A 70 2.62 -14.21 -7.77
C ALA A 70 3.37 -14.31 -6.43
N MET A 71 4.19 -13.30 -6.09
CA MET A 71 4.87 -13.24 -4.79
C MET A 71 3.87 -13.16 -3.63
N ILE A 72 2.81 -12.36 -3.77
CA ILE A 72 1.76 -12.23 -2.75
C ILE A 72 1.03 -13.55 -2.59
N LYS A 73 0.61 -14.19 -3.69
CA LYS A 73 -0.04 -15.51 -3.68
C LYS A 73 0.80 -16.58 -2.98
N LYS A 74 2.11 -16.62 -3.24
CA LYS A 74 3.02 -17.53 -2.54
C LYS A 74 3.05 -17.29 -1.02
N ARG A 75 2.93 -16.04 -0.57
CA ARG A 75 2.87 -15.72 0.87
C ARG A 75 1.53 -16.11 1.50
N ILE A 76 0.43 -15.97 0.75
CA ILE A 76 -0.92 -16.43 1.15
C ILE A 76 -0.94 -17.95 1.32
N GLU A 77 -0.39 -18.68 0.34
CA GLU A 77 -0.16 -20.13 0.40
C GLU A 77 0.63 -20.53 1.67
N ALA A 78 1.71 -19.81 1.96
CA ALA A 78 2.59 -20.11 3.09
C ALA A 78 1.93 -19.92 4.47
N ILE A 79 0.84 -19.16 4.56
CA ILE A 79 0.03 -19.00 5.78
C ILE A 79 -1.24 -19.87 5.77
N GLY A 80 -1.36 -20.80 4.82
CA GLY A 80 -2.45 -21.78 4.76
C GLY A 80 -3.77 -21.28 4.16
N LEU A 81 -3.77 -20.13 3.48
CA LEU A 81 -4.95 -19.58 2.81
C LEU A 81 -4.96 -19.94 1.31
N ASP A 82 -6.13 -19.99 0.67
CA ASP A 82 -6.25 -20.24 -0.78
C ASP A 82 -5.86 -18.98 -1.59
N PRO A 83 -4.79 -19.02 -2.41
CA PRO A 83 -4.40 -17.90 -3.25
C PRO A 83 -5.37 -17.56 -4.38
N LYS A 84 -6.42 -18.35 -4.61
CA LYS A 84 -7.51 -17.99 -5.53
C LYS A 84 -8.34 -16.83 -4.98
N ASP A 85 -8.49 -16.77 -3.67
CA ASP A 85 -9.34 -15.78 -2.98
C ASP A 85 -8.60 -14.46 -2.73
N TYR A 86 -7.27 -14.48 -2.79
CA TYR A 86 -6.44 -13.33 -2.45
C TYR A 86 -5.42 -12.97 -3.53
N GLY A 87 -5.07 -11.68 -3.59
CA GLY A 87 -4.03 -11.18 -4.49
C GLY A 87 -3.64 -9.74 -4.18
N ALA A 88 -2.92 -9.11 -5.11
CA ALA A 88 -2.46 -7.74 -4.94
C ALA A 88 -3.59 -6.73 -4.72
N HIS A 89 -4.77 -6.97 -5.31
CA HIS A 89 -5.94 -6.13 -5.09
C HIS A 89 -6.54 -6.28 -3.69
N SER A 90 -6.43 -7.46 -3.06
CA SER A 90 -6.89 -7.71 -1.70
C SER A 90 -6.13 -6.87 -0.67
N LEU A 91 -4.83 -6.57 -0.91
CA LEU A 91 -4.07 -5.66 -0.05
C LEU A 91 -4.63 -4.23 -0.06
N ARG A 92 -5.10 -3.78 -1.23
CA ARG A 92 -5.72 -2.45 -1.36
C ARG A 92 -7.09 -2.42 -0.68
N ALA A 93 -7.88 -3.48 -0.84
CA ALA A 93 -9.14 -3.65 -0.13
C ALA A 93 -8.93 -3.61 1.39
N GLY A 94 -7.98 -4.41 1.89
CA GLY A 94 -7.62 -4.45 3.31
C GLY A 94 -7.17 -3.09 3.84
N PHE A 95 -6.34 -2.33 3.10
CA PHE A 95 -5.97 -0.97 3.48
C PHE A 95 -7.18 -0.07 3.68
N ILE A 96 -8.17 -0.12 2.77
CA ILE A 96 -9.36 0.74 2.85
C ILE A 96 -10.22 0.35 4.05
N THR A 97 -10.47 -0.94 4.24
CA THR A 97 -11.18 -1.47 5.41
C THR A 97 -10.50 -1.01 6.71
N SER A 98 -9.19 -1.25 6.86
CA SER A 98 -8.46 -0.87 8.07
C SER A 98 -8.43 0.64 8.30
N ALA A 99 -8.36 1.45 7.23
CA ALA A 99 -8.43 2.91 7.36
C ALA A 99 -9.81 3.40 7.83
N ILE A 100 -10.88 2.78 7.33
CA ILE A 100 -12.26 3.06 7.79
C ILE A 100 -12.40 2.66 9.27
N GLU A 101 -11.93 1.47 9.64
CA GLU A 101 -11.96 0.99 11.03
C GLU A 101 -11.17 1.91 11.96
N ALA A 102 -10.03 2.44 11.52
CA ALA A 102 -9.26 3.43 12.27
C ALA A 102 -9.92 4.81 12.36
N GLY A 103 -11.11 5.00 11.78
CA GLY A 103 -11.86 6.26 11.82
C GLY A 103 -11.31 7.33 10.87
N MET A 104 -10.47 6.96 9.90
CA MET A 104 -9.97 7.93 8.91
C MET A 104 -11.14 8.49 8.10
N PRO A 105 -11.23 9.82 7.89
CA PRO A 105 -12.28 10.39 7.07
C PRO A 105 -12.28 9.82 5.65
N LEU A 106 -13.45 9.45 5.13
CA LEU A 106 -13.59 8.81 3.82
C LEU A 106 -12.91 9.59 2.68
N HIS A 107 -12.95 10.92 2.73
CA HIS A 107 -12.31 11.77 1.72
C HIS A 107 -10.79 11.63 1.71
N GLU A 108 -10.16 11.40 2.88
CA GLU A 108 -8.73 11.10 2.99
C GLU A 108 -8.40 9.71 2.48
N ILE A 109 -9.23 8.71 2.79
CA ILE A 109 -9.06 7.33 2.30
C ILE A 109 -9.13 7.30 0.77
N VAL A 110 -10.10 8.00 0.19
CA VAL A 110 -10.25 8.14 -1.27
C VAL A 110 -9.02 8.83 -1.88
N ARG A 111 -8.51 9.89 -1.23
CA ARG A 111 -7.29 10.58 -1.65
C ARG A 111 -6.05 9.67 -1.62
N PHE A 112 -5.81 8.97 -0.51
CA PHE A 112 -4.65 8.08 -0.36
C PHE A 112 -4.73 6.83 -1.23
N SER A 113 -5.92 6.27 -1.39
CA SER A 113 -6.10 5.14 -2.28
C SER A 113 -6.02 5.59 -3.76
N GLY A 114 -6.42 6.82 -4.10
CA GLY A 114 -6.49 7.26 -5.51
C GLY A 114 -7.69 6.66 -6.25
N HIS A 115 -8.74 6.25 -5.51
CA HIS A 115 -10.03 5.96 -6.11
C HIS A 115 -10.66 7.27 -6.61
N ARG A 116 -11.15 7.27 -7.85
CA ARG A 116 -11.90 8.42 -8.40
C ARG A 116 -13.38 8.33 -8.07
N ASP A 117 -13.86 7.10 -7.92
CA ASP A 117 -15.24 6.79 -7.62
C ASP A 117 -15.43 6.58 -6.11
N ARG A 118 -16.31 7.37 -5.52
CA ARG A 118 -16.68 7.32 -4.10
C ARG A 118 -17.49 6.06 -3.78
N GLU A 119 -18.22 5.52 -4.75
CA GLU A 119 -19.14 4.39 -4.57
C GLU A 119 -18.36 3.10 -4.24
N THR A 120 -17.24 2.87 -4.91
CA THR A 120 -16.32 1.76 -4.59
C THR A 120 -15.78 1.86 -3.16
N ALA A 121 -15.46 3.06 -2.66
CA ALA A 121 -14.98 3.26 -1.29
C ALA A 121 -16.11 3.09 -0.25
N GLN A 122 -17.33 3.53 -0.58
CA GLN A 122 -18.52 3.34 0.25
C GLN A 122 -18.90 1.86 0.42
N GLY A 123 -18.63 1.02 -0.58
CA GLY A 123 -18.78 -0.43 -0.46
C GLY A 123 -18.02 -1.01 0.74
N TYR A 124 -16.81 -0.52 1.01
CA TYR A 124 -16.02 -0.96 2.17
C TYR A 124 -16.60 -0.50 3.51
N VAL A 125 -17.20 0.71 3.54
CA VAL A 125 -17.88 1.24 4.75
C VAL A 125 -19.04 0.34 5.17
N ARG A 126 -19.76 -0.24 4.20
CA ARG A 126 -20.87 -1.17 4.46
C ARG A 126 -20.41 -2.52 4.99
N THR A 127 -19.19 -2.94 4.68
CA THR A 127 -18.63 -4.25 5.09
C THR A 127 -17.89 -4.18 6.43
N THR A 128 -17.35 -3.02 6.81
CA THR A 128 -16.70 -2.82 8.11
C THR A 128 -17.71 -2.85 9.24
N ARG A 129 -17.56 -3.77 10.20
CA ARG A 129 -18.33 -3.76 11.45
C ARG A 129 -17.93 -2.51 12.24
N PRO A 130 -18.86 -1.66 12.70
CA PRO A 130 -18.51 -0.48 13.49
C PRO A 130 -17.71 -0.91 14.72
N LEU A 131 -16.57 -0.25 14.95
CA LEU A 131 -15.78 -0.49 16.15
C LEU A 131 -16.59 -0.08 17.39
N PRO A 132 -16.52 -0.84 18.49
CA PRO A 132 -17.14 -0.42 19.74
C PRO A 132 -16.53 0.91 20.20
N ALA A 133 -17.38 1.79 20.76
CA ALA A 133 -17.07 3.18 21.11
C ALA A 133 -15.81 3.36 21.98
N THR A 134 -15.36 2.32 22.67
CA THR A 134 -14.15 2.30 23.50
C THR A 134 -12.83 2.44 22.71
N LEU A 135 -12.78 2.10 21.42
CA LEU A 135 -11.55 2.24 20.62
C LEU A 135 -11.38 3.63 19.99
N HIS A 136 -12.44 4.45 19.93
CA HIS A 136 -12.34 5.84 19.47
C HIS A 136 -11.40 6.68 20.35
N THR A 137 -11.34 6.38 21.65
CA THR A 137 -10.52 7.14 22.61
C THR A 137 -9.02 6.87 22.46
N LEU A 138 -8.63 5.70 21.93
CA LEU A 138 -7.21 5.34 21.75
C LEU A 138 -6.58 6.00 20.50
N PHE A 139 -7.37 6.32 19.47
CA PHE A 139 -6.87 6.97 18.26
C PHE A 139 -7.05 8.50 18.25
N SER A 140 -7.70 9.10 19.25
CA SER A 140 -7.82 10.57 19.38
C SER A 140 -6.69 11.25 20.15
N LYS A 141 -5.69 10.53 20.71
CA LYS A 141 -4.68 11.14 21.59
C LYS A 141 -3.20 11.03 21.17
N GLU A 142 -2.85 10.41 20.05
CA GLU A 142 -1.45 10.34 19.62
C GLU A 142 -1.15 11.32 18.47
N HIS A 143 -0.87 12.56 18.89
CA HIS A 143 0.02 13.57 18.32
C HIS A 143 0.15 13.74 16.79
N ILE A 144 -0.58 14.72 16.26
CA ILE A 144 -0.01 15.69 15.30
C ILE A 144 0.66 16.79 16.13
N LYS A 145 1.99 16.75 16.22
CA LYS A 145 2.85 17.92 16.43
C LYS A 145 4.09 17.75 15.58
#